data_AF-A0A814CYZ0-F1
#
_entry.id   AF-A0A814CYZ0-F1
#
_cell.length_a   1.000
_cell.length_b   1.000
_cell.length_c   1.000
_cell.angle_alpha   90.00
_cell.angle_beta   90.00
_cell.angle_gamma   90.00
#
_symmetry.space_group_name_H-M   'P 1'
#
loop_
_entity.id
_entity.type
_entity.pdbx_description
1 polymer ?
#
loop_
_entity_poly.entity_id
_entity_poly.type
_entity_poly.pdbx_seq_one_letter_code
_entity_poly.pdbx_strand_id
1 'polypeptide(L)'
;MARAKFISLSRIWYTIIVVLIHLTLIYFGIKYCYFNDQLPWPKSSPFSSPKFELLIQKICVLTSLLLLFIFIYPALFHTGNLANDSQQLAVYNFDRNHLRKVKRSFCSGIWHHCFSFSSTLHLIMSFLLLISTVLIDAKQIMVGLKDSGTDFI
;
A
#
# COMPACT_ATOMS: atom_id res chain seq x y z
N MET A 1 21.05 -10.06 -18.88
CA MET A 1 20.98 -10.15 -17.40
C MET A 1 21.21 -8.76 -16.80
N ALA A 2 20.17 -8.08 -16.35
CA ALA A 2 20.31 -6.80 -15.67
C ALA A 2 20.84 -7.05 -14.26
N ARG A 3 22.07 -6.58 -13.94
CA ARG A 3 22.60 -6.65 -12.59
C ARG A 3 21.82 -5.68 -11.70
N ALA A 4 21.05 -6.20 -10.75
CA ALA A 4 20.38 -5.39 -9.76
C ALA A 4 21.45 -4.68 -8.90
N LYS A 5 21.48 -3.34 -8.93
CA LYS A 5 22.36 -2.52 -8.08
C LYS A 5 21.54 -2.00 -6.91
N PHE A 6 22.09 -2.08 -5.70
CA PHE A 6 21.52 -1.42 -4.53
C PHE A 6 21.61 0.10 -4.72
N ILE A 7 20.53 0.82 -4.40
CA ILE A 7 20.43 2.26 -4.68
C ILE A 7 21.28 3.08 -3.71
N SER A 8 21.13 2.86 -2.39
CA SER A 8 21.83 3.60 -1.34
C SER A 8 21.56 2.98 0.03
N LEU A 9 22.53 3.08 0.95
CA LEU A 9 22.38 2.62 2.34
C LEU A 9 21.22 3.32 3.07
N SER A 10 20.99 4.61 2.81
CA SER A 10 19.88 5.37 3.40
C SER A 10 18.52 4.83 2.98
N ARG A 11 18.38 4.40 1.72
CA ARG A 11 17.15 3.76 1.25
C ARG A 11 16.92 2.41 1.87
N ILE A 12 17.97 1.59 2.03
CA ILE A 12 17.85 0.28 2.68
C ILE A 12 17.28 0.45 4.10
N TRP A 13 17.83 1.40 4.87
CA TRP A 13 17.32 1.72 6.22
C TRP A 13 15.87 2.20 6.19
N TYR A 14 15.52 3.10 5.28
CA TYR A 14 14.13 3.54 5.11
C TYR A 14 13.20 2.37 4.79
N THR A 15 13.58 1.49 3.86
CA THR A 15 12.79 0.30 3.50
C THR A 15 12.60 -0.61 4.70
N ILE A 16 13.66 -0.88 5.50
CA ILE A 16 13.55 -1.70 6.71
C ILE A 16 12.55 -1.09 7.68
N ILE A 17 12.66 0.20 7.99
CA ILE A 17 11.74 0.90 8.91
C ILE A 17 10.30 0.83 8.39
N VAL A 18 10.07 1.14 7.11
CA VAL A 18 8.75 1.11 6.49
C VAL A 18 8.15 -0.29 6.54
N VAL A 19 8.94 -1.33 6.22
CA VAL A 19 8.48 -2.73 6.26
C VAL A 19 8.12 -3.13 7.69
N LEU A 20 8.93 -2.78 8.69
CA LEU A 20 8.64 -3.08 10.09
C LEU A 20 7.34 -2.40 10.56
N ILE A 21 7.16 -1.13 10.22
CA ILE A 21 5.93 -0.38 10.54
C ILE A 21 4.74 -1.04 9.84
N HIS A 22 4.81 -1.28 8.52
CA HIS A 22 3.71 -1.89 7.78
C HIS A 22 3.37 -3.30 8.28
N LEU A 23 4.37 -4.11 8.62
CA LEU A 23 4.16 -5.44 9.17
C LEU A 23 3.43 -5.37 10.52
N THR A 24 3.79 -4.38 11.34
CA THR A 24 3.10 -4.11 12.62
C THR A 24 1.65 -3.71 12.39
N LEU A 25 1.37 -2.80 11.44
CA LEU A 25 -0.01 -2.43 11.09
C LEU A 25 -0.82 -3.63 10.57
N ILE A 26 -0.24 -4.46 9.71
CA ILE A 26 -0.89 -5.67 9.19
C ILE A 26 -1.18 -6.64 10.34
N TYR A 27 -0.24 -6.84 11.26
CA TYR A 27 -0.45 -7.68 12.44
C TYR A 27 -1.65 -7.19 13.29
N PHE A 28 -1.72 -5.89 13.57
CA PHE A 28 -2.87 -5.30 14.25
C PHE A 28 -4.16 -5.44 13.43
N GLY A 29 -4.09 -5.28 12.11
CA GLY A 29 -5.22 -5.48 11.20
C GLY A 29 -5.76 -6.91 11.26
N ILE A 30 -4.89 -7.92 11.24
CA ILE A 30 -5.28 -9.34 11.36
C ILE A 30 -5.93 -9.60 12.72
N LYS A 31 -5.33 -9.08 13.81
CA LYS A 31 -5.90 -9.20 15.15
C LYS A 31 -7.29 -8.55 15.22
N TYR A 32 -7.46 -7.42 14.56
CA TYR A 32 -8.75 -6.73 14.45
C TYR A 32 -9.78 -7.55 13.67
N CYS A 33 -9.41 -8.15 12.54
CA CYS A 33 -10.27 -9.08 11.79
C CYS A 33 -10.77 -10.23 12.69
N TYR A 34 -9.86 -10.85 13.43
CA TYR A 34 -10.19 -11.96 14.33
C TYR A 34 -11.15 -11.55 15.44
N PHE A 35 -10.93 -10.38 16.03
CA PHE A 35 -11.83 -9.80 17.03
C PHE A 35 -13.24 -9.55 16.45
N ASN A 36 -13.32 -8.97 15.25
CA ASN A 36 -14.58 -8.66 14.58
C ASN A 36 -15.37 -9.91 14.13
N ASP A 37 -14.68 -11.01 13.82
CA ASP A 37 -15.31 -12.30 13.54
C ASP A 37 -15.95 -12.92 14.79
N GLN A 38 -15.43 -12.63 15.99
CA GLN A 38 -15.95 -13.17 17.25
C GLN A 38 -17.03 -12.32 17.91
N LEU A 39 -17.19 -11.07 17.47
CA LEU A 39 -18.18 -10.15 18.00
C LEU A 39 -19.61 -10.71 17.80
N PRO A 40 -20.47 -10.72 18.84
CA PRO A 40 -21.87 -11.10 18.70
C PRO A 40 -22.65 -9.99 18.00
N TRP A 41 -22.70 -10.04 16.66
CA TRP A 41 -23.44 -9.07 15.86
C TRP A 41 -24.96 -9.22 16.08
N PRO A 42 -25.69 -8.12 16.35
CA PRO A 42 -27.12 -8.19 16.63
C PRO A 42 -27.90 -8.61 15.39
N LYS A 43 -28.84 -9.53 15.57
CA LYS A 43 -29.66 -10.12 14.50
C LYS A 43 -30.93 -9.31 14.19
N SER A 44 -31.05 -8.11 14.75
CA SER A 44 -32.29 -7.32 14.78
C SER A 44 -32.76 -6.83 13.42
N SER A 45 -31.88 -6.76 12.40
CA SER A 45 -32.26 -6.36 11.05
C SER A 45 -31.48 -7.13 9.97
N PRO A 46 -32.03 -7.31 8.76
CA PRO A 46 -31.31 -7.90 7.63
C PRO A 46 -30.06 -7.09 7.22
N PHE A 47 -30.03 -5.78 7.52
CA PHE A 47 -28.87 -4.92 7.31
C PHE A 47 -27.80 -5.05 8.41
N SER A 48 -28.08 -5.76 9.50
CA SER A 48 -27.16 -5.96 10.62
C SER A 48 -26.12 -7.07 10.38
N SER A 49 -26.25 -7.86 9.30
CA SER A 49 -25.29 -8.92 8.97
C SER A 49 -24.00 -8.34 8.37
N PRO A 50 -22.85 -8.40 9.07
CA PRO A 50 -21.59 -7.73 8.67
C PRO A 50 -20.76 -8.54 7.65
N LYS A 51 -21.35 -9.56 7.01
CA LYS A 51 -20.60 -10.57 6.23
C LYS A 51 -19.78 -9.94 5.10
N PHE A 52 -20.32 -8.90 4.47
CA PHE A 52 -19.68 -8.23 3.34
C PHE A 52 -18.53 -7.34 3.80
N GLU A 53 -18.75 -6.57 4.87
CA GLU A 53 -17.76 -5.69 5.47
C GLU A 53 -16.58 -6.47 6.05
N LEU A 54 -16.84 -7.59 6.74
CA LEU A 54 -15.80 -8.51 7.23
C LEU A 54 -15.00 -9.13 6.08
N LEU A 55 -15.66 -9.49 4.97
CA LEU A 55 -14.97 -10.01 3.79
C LEU A 55 -14.05 -8.95 3.16
N ILE A 56 -14.55 -7.72 2.98
CA ILE A 56 -13.75 -6.60 2.45
C ILE A 56 -12.54 -6.35 3.35
N GLN A 57 -12.74 -6.29 4.67
CA GLN A 57 -11.66 -6.11 5.63
C GLN A 57 -10.56 -7.17 5.43
N LYS A 58 -10.95 -8.46 5.35
CA LYS A 58 -10.00 -9.57 5.13
C LYS A 58 -9.24 -9.42 3.81
N ILE A 59 -9.94 -9.09 2.73
CA ILE A 59 -9.34 -8.91 1.40
C ILE A 59 -8.38 -7.72 1.40
N CYS A 60 -8.73 -6.59 2.01
CA CYS A 60 -7.89 -5.41 2.10
C CYS A 60 -6.59 -5.68 2.87
N VAL A 61 -6.67 -6.35 4.03
CA VAL A 61 -5.50 -6.71 4.83
C VAL A 61 -4.61 -7.71 4.08
N LEU A 62 -5.20 -8.74 3.46
CA LEU A 62 -4.46 -9.73 2.66
C LEU A 62 -3.77 -9.08 1.45
N THR A 63 -4.48 -8.20 0.76
CA THR A 63 -3.95 -7.46 -0.41
C THR A 63 -2.80 -6.55 0.02
N SER A 64 -2.93 -5.85 1.15
CA SER A 64 -1.85 -5.02 1.71
C SER A 64 -0.59 -5.84 2.02
N LEU A 65 -0.75 -7.05 2.58
CA LEU A 65 0.36 -7.98 2.81
C LEU A 65 1.05 -8.41 1.50
N LEU A 66 0.29 -8.73 0.45
CA LEU A 66 0.85 -9.10 -0.85
C LEU A 66 1.62 -7.92 -1.49
N LEU A 67 1.05 -6.72 -1.43
CA LEU A 67 1.72 -5.52 -1.91
C LEU A 67 3.00 -5.21 -1.14
N LEU A 68 3.09 -5.56 0.15
CA LEU A 68 4.30 -5.35 0.95
C LEU A 68 5.48 -6.16 0.40
N PHE A 69 5.24 -7.42 0.03
CA PHE A 69 6.26 -8.24 -0.62
C PHE A 69 6.68 -7.67 -1.97
N ILE A 70 5.71 -7.18 -2.75
CA ILE A 70 5.98 -6.52 -4.03
C ILE A 70 6.76 -5.22 -3.83
N PHE A 71 6.52 -4.47 -2.75
CA PHE A 71 7.19 -3.21 -2.42
C PHE A 71 8.68 -3.36 -2.08
N ILE A 72 9.10 -4.49 -1.50
CA ILE A 72 10.50 -4.71 -1.11
C ILE A 72 11.43 -4.63 -2.32
N TYR A 73 11.03 -5.21 -3.46
CA TYR A 73 11.84 -5.21 -4.68
C TYR A 73 12.16 -3.79 -5.21
N PRO A 74 11.17 -2.93 -5.54
CA PRO A 74 11.41 -1.59 -6.04
C PRO A 74 11.98 -0.61 -5.01
N ALA A 75 11.87 -0.92 -3.72
CA ALA A 75 12.43 -0.11 -2.66
C ALA A 75 13.96 -0.34 -2.49
N LEU A 76 14.44 -1.57 -2.70
CA LEU A 76 15.84 -1.93 -2.56
C LEU A 76 16.66 -1.82 -3.86
N PHE A 77 16.04 -2.12 -5.00
CA PHE A 77 16.73 -2.24 -6.28
C PHE A 77 16.34 -1.13 -7.26
N HIS A 78 17.30 -0.73 -8.09
CA HIS A 78 17.02 0.10 -9.26
C HIS A 78 16.01 -0.56 -10.18
N THR A 79 14.88 0.12 -10.42
CA THR A 79 13.78 -0.40 -11.25
C THR A 79 13.73 0.21 -12.63
N GLY A 80 14.57 1.22 -12.91
CA GLY A 80 14.55 1.95 -14.18
C GLY A 80 13.40 2.95 -14.28
N ASN A 81 12.60 3.12 -13.23
CA ASN A 81 11.70 4.27 -13.10
C ASN A 81 12.54 5.48 -12.63
N LEU A 82 12.65 6.51 -13.48
CA LEU A 82 13.48 7.69 -13.23
C LEU A 82 13.04 8.44 -11.96
N ALA A 83 11.72 8.49 -11.71
CA ALA A 83 11.16 9.11 -10.51
C ALA A 83 11.49 8.31 -9.26
N ASN A 84 11.46 6.97 -9.35
CA ASN A 84 11.84 6.09 -8.24
C ASN A 84 13.35 6.12 -8.00
N ASP A 85 14.18 6.21 -9.03
CA ASP A 85 15.63 6.05 -8.91
C ASP A 85 16.35 7.39 -8.64
N SER A 86 15.60 8.48 -8.45
CA SER A 86 16.11 9.83 -8.17
C SER A 86 17.17 10.33 -9.17
N GLN A 87 17.17 9.79 -10.39
CA GLN A 87 18.06 10.25 -11.44
C GLN A 87 17.58 11.62 -11.92
N GLN A 88 18.47 12.61 -11.84
CA GLN A 88 18.17 13.95 -12.36
C GLN A 88 17.91 13.85 -13.86
N LEU A 89 16.74 14.31 -14.29
CA LEU A 89 16.30 14.35 -15.69
C LEU A 89 17.34 15.00 -16.62
N ALA A 90 18.11 15.97 -16.10
CA ALA A 90 19.16 16.67 -16.82
C ALA A 90 20.32 15.74 -17.24
N VAL A 91 20.84 14.92 -16.33
CA VAL A 91 21.94 13.97 -16.59
C VAL A 91 21.48 12.89 -17.56
N TYR A 92 20.26 12.42 -17.39
CA TYR A 92 19.69 11.37 -18.22
C TYR A 92 19.38 11.84 -19.65
N ASN A 93 18.94 13.09 -19.86
CA ASN A 93 18.73 13.65 -21.20
C ASN A 93 20.06 13.90 -21.93
N PHE A 94 21.13 14.25 -21.20
CA PHE A 94 22.46 14.44 -21.78
C PHE A 94 23.03 13.12 -22.32
N ASP A 95 22.95 12.04 -21.55
CA ASP A 95 23.42 10.71 -21.92
C ASP A 95 22.59 10.11 -23.07
N ARG A 96 21.28 10.41 -23.11
CA ARG A 96 20.37 9.87 -24.14
C ARG A 96 20.43 10.61 -25.49
N ASN A 97 20.80 11.88 -25.52
CA ASN A 97 20.97 12.63 -26.77
C ASN A 97 22.13 12.07 -27.62
N HIS A 98 23.11 11.42 -26.99
CA HIS A 98 24.21 10.74 -27.67
C HIS A 98 23.83 9.39 -28.31
N LEU A 99 22.69 8.79 -27.93
CA LEU A 99 22.34 7.39 -28.24
C LEU A 99 21.02 7.19 -29.02
N ARG A 100 20.35 8.25 -29.45
CA ARG A 100 18.94 8.12 -29.89
C ARG A 100 18.76 7.82 -31.37
N LYS A 101 18.70 6.53 -31.70
CA LYS A 101 17.96 5.99 -32.87
C LYS A 101 17.22 4.68 -32.52
N VAL A 102 16.49 4.63 -31.41
CA VAL A 102 15.61 3.49 -31.11
C VAL A 102 14.18 3.97 -30.88
N LYS A 103 13.25 3.48 -31.70
CA LYS A 103 11.80 3.71 -31.61
C LYS A 103 11.32 3.36 -30.20
N ARG A 104 10.81 4.35 -29.46
CA ARG A 104 10.21 4.13 -28.14
C ARG A 104 8.75 3.75 -28.28
N SER A 105 8.37 2.62 -27.67
CA SER A 105 6.97 2.27 -27.40
C SER A 105 6.36 3.26 -26.40
N PHE A 106 5.13 3.70 -26.64
CA PHE A 106 4.38 4.60 -25.74
C PHE A 106 4.35 4.11 -24.29
N CYS A 107 4.27 2.79 -24.08
CA CYS A 107 4.26 2.17 -22.76
C CYS A 107 5.56 2.40 -21.98
N SER A 108 6.70 2.42 -22.67
CA SER A 108 8.02 2.74 -22.07
C SER A 108 8.17 4.24 -21.77
N GLY A 109 7.49 5.11 -22.52
CA GLY A 109 7.43 6.54 -22.25
C GLY A 109 6.67 6.84 -20.95
N ILE A 110 5.48 6.26 -20.81
CA ILE A 110 4.63 6.41 -19.61
C ILE A 110 5.31 5.84 -18.37
N TRP A 111 5.89 4.64 -18.45
CA TRP A 111 6.61 4.03 -17.32
C TRP A 111 7.76 4.90 -16.78
N HIS A 112 8.42 5.66 -17.65
CA HIS A 112 9.49 6.58 -17.27
C HIS A 112 9.02 7.88 -16.61
N HIS A 113 7.77 8.28 -16.84
CA HIS A 113 7.16 9.50 -16.28
C HIS A 113 6.13 9.22 -15.18
N CYS A 114 5.83 7.95 -14.90
CA CYS A 114 4.96 7.55 -13.81
C CYS A 114 5.55 7.92 -12.45
N PHE A 115 4.65 8.14 -11.48
CA PHE A 115 4.98 8.44 -10.09
C PHE A 115 5.95 7.40 -9.50
N SER A 116 6.69 7.79 -8.45
CA SER A 116 7.63 6.88 -7.77
C SER A 116 6.91 5.59 -7.38
N PHE A 117 7.30 4.47 -7.99
CA PHE A 117 6.60 3.19 -7.86
C PHE A 117 6.62 2.65 -6.43
N SER A 118 7.72 2.87 -5.71
CA SER A 118 7.81 2.56 -4.27
C SER A 118 6.80 3.38 -3.46
N SER A 119 6.70 4.69 -3.73
CA SER A 119 5.77 5.59 -3.03
C SER A 119 4.30 5.30 -3.35
N THR A 120 3.96 4.95 -4.59
CA THR A 120 2.58 4.58 -4.96
C THR A 120 2.15 3.30 -4.27
N LEU A 121 3.01 2.27 -4.26
CA LEU A 121 2.71 1.02 -3.56
C LEU A 121 2.51 1.27 -2.06
N HIS A 122 3.37 2.08 -1.45
CA HIS A 122 3.24 2.47 -0.04
C HIS A 122 1.90 3.17 0.27
N LEU A 123 1.49 4.09 -0.60
CA LEU A 123 0.22 4.79 -0.47
C LEU A 123 -0.97 3.82 -0.60
N ILE A 124 -0.96 2.96 -1.63
CA ILE A 124 -2.05 1.99 -1.86
C ILE A 124 -2.18 1.03 -0.68
N MET A 125 -1.07 0.49 -0.15
CA MET A 125 -1.08 -0.38 1.03
C MET A 125 -1.67 0.30 2.26
N SER A 126 -1.22 1.53 2.55
CA SER A 126 -1.71 2.33 3.67
C SER A 126 -3.19 2.65 3.54
N PHE A 127 -3.62 2.98 2.33
CA PHE A 127 -5.01 3.30 2.02
C PHE A 127 -5.93 2.09 2.16
N LEU A 128 -5.49 0.90 1.72
CA LEU A 128 -6.24 -0.34 1.89
C LEU A 128 -6.46 -0.69 3.37
N LEU A 129 -5.42 -0.53 4.19
CA LEU A 129 -5.54 -0.74 5.64
C LEU A 129 -6.48 0.27 6.29
N LEU A 130 -6.42 1.54 5.88
CA LEU A 130 -7.30 2.59 6.39
C LEU A 130 -8.77 2.34 6.02
N ILE A 131 -9.05 2.00 4.76
CA ILE A 131 -10.41 1.66 4.32
C ILE A 131 -10.96 0.48 5.11
N SER A 132 -10.13 -0.54 5.34
CA SER A 132 -10.52 -1.72 6.11
C SER A 132 -10.97 -1.36 7.53
N THR A 133 -10.27 -0.47 8.22
CA THR A 133 -10.61 -0.08 9.59
C THR A 133 -11.84 0.83 9.62
N VAL A 134 -11.90 1.81 8.72
CA VAL A 134 -13.01 2.78 8.66
C VAL A 134 -14.33 2.11 8.32
N LEU A 135 -14.34 1.15 7.39
CA LEU A 135 -15.56 0.46 6.97
C LEU A 135 -16.21 -0.33 8.12
N ILE A 136 -15.40 -1.03 8.90
CA ILE A 136 -15.89 -1.84 10.02
C ILE A 136 -16.33 -0.96 11.19
N ASP A 137 -15.57 0.08 11.50
CA ASP A 137 -15.93 1.04 12.54
C ASP A 137 -17.27 1.71 12.23
N ALA A 138 -17.47 2.13 10.98
CA ALA A 138 -18.74 2.68 10.52
C ALA A 138 -19.89 1.67 10.68
N LYS A 139 -19.64 0.39 10.41
CA LYS A 139 -20.64 -0.66 10.59
C LYS A 139 -20.98 -0.92 12.06
N GLN A 140 -19.97 -0.93 12.93
CA GLN A 140 -20.17 -1.07 14.37
C GLN A 140 -21.01 0.08 14.94
N ILE A 141 -20.77 1.31 14.48
CA ILE A 141 -21.55 2.50 14.87
C ILE A 141 -22.99 2.41 14.37
N MET A 142 -23.19 2.07 13.08
CA MET A 142 -24.53 1.92 12.49
C MET A 142 -25.39 0.90 13.25
N VAL A 143 -24.75 -0.13 13.78
CA VAL A 143 -25.40 -1.24 14.48
C VAL A 143 -25.52 -0.97 16.00
N GLY A 144 -24.94 0.13 16.50
CA GLY A 144 -24.95 0.50 17.91
C GLY A 144 -24.05 -0.36 18.80
N LEU A 145 -23.06 -1.06 18.21
CA LEU A 145 -22.03 -1.80 18.96
C LEU A 145 -20.89 -0.88 19.44
N LYS A 146 -20.79 0.30 18.85
CA LYS A 146 -19.81 1.33 19.18
C LYS A 146 -20.54 2.67 19.25
N ASP A 147 -20.44 3.37 20.37
CA ASP A 147 -21.05 4.68 20.53
C ASP A 147 -20.43 5.67 19.53
N SER A 148 -21.24 6.52 18.91
CA SER A 148 -20.79 7.44 17.85
C SER A 148 -19.93 8.61 18.35
N GLY A 149 -19.30 8.49 19.53
CA GLY A 149 -18.50 9.56 20.12
C GLY A 149 -19.33 10.68 20.74
N THR A 150 -20.51 10.38 21.29
CA THR A 150 -21.27 11.33 22.14
C THR A 150 -20.67 11.53 23.55
N ASP A 151 -19.50 10.98 23.82
CA ASP A 151 -18.78 11.10 25.11
C ASP A 151 -17.52 11.99 24.99
N PHE A 152 -17.60 13.09 24.23
CA PHE A 152 -16.66 14.21 24.40
C PHE A 152 -17.26 15.21 25.40
N ILE A 153 -17.02 14.98 26.69
CA ILE A 153 -16.97 16.00 27.75
C ILE A 153 -15.60 15.92 28.40
#